data_AF-A0A8T3XJI6-F1
#
_entry.id   AF-A0A8T3XJI6-F1
#
_cell.length_a   1.000
_cell.length_b   1.000
_cell.length_c   1.000
_cell.angle_alpha   90.00
_cell.angle_beta   90.00
_cell.angle_gamma   90.00
#
_symmetry.space_group_name_H-M   'P 1'
#
loop_
_entity.id
_entity.type
_entity.pdbx_description
1 polymer ?
#
loop_
_entity_poly.entity_id
_entity_poly.type
_entity_poly.pdbx_seq_one_letter_code
_entity_poly.pdbx_strand_id
1 'polypeptide(L)'
;MKRNANYESENLVLSVPFIVKKTKKSYIAECLDLNIVTQGRTLKEAKENITEAINLHMKSASKLGILDNELEKLGVVRKKNKLEIPDSEIVRAPIRIPIS
;
A
#
# COMPACT_ATOMS: atom_id res chain seq x y z
N MET A 1 0.10 13.82 -41.15
CA MET A 1 0.89 12.63 -40.76
C MET A 1 0.88 12.53 -39.23
N LYS A 2 -0.08 11.81 -38.64
CA LYS A 2 -0.18 11.62 -37.18
C LYS A 2 0.62 10.37 -36.84
N ARG A 3 1.74 10.51 -36.12
CA ARG A 3 2.49 9.36 -35.59
C ARG A 3 1.86 8.91 -34.28
N ASN A 4 1.52 7.63 -34.25
CA ASN A 4 0.84 6.91 -33.19
C ASN A 4 1.69 6.94 -31.91
N ALA A 5 1.13 7.49 -30.83
CA ALA A 5 1.58 7.19 -29.49
C ALA A 5 1.01 5.83 -29.11
N ASN A 6 1.87 4.81 -29.03
CA ASN A 6 1.51 3.55 -28.39
C ASN A 6 1.33 3.85 -26.90
N TYR A 7 0.08 3.90 -26.44
CA TYR A 7 -0.25 3.85 -25.02
C TYR A 7 -0.13 2.38 -24.58
N GLU A 8 0.88 2.07 -23.77
CA GLU A 8 0.77 0.90 -22.89
C GLU A 8 -0.21 1.22 -21.76
N SER A 9 -1.01 0.23 -21.39
CA SER A 9 -2.36 0.32 -20.84
C SER A 9 -2.47 0.42 -19.29
N GLU A 10 -3.38 1.31 -18.85
CA GLU A 10 -4.40 1.15 -17.77
C GLU A 10 -4.04 0.71 -16.33
N ASN A 11 -2.78 0.61 -15.91
CA ASN A 11 -2.46 0.26 -14.52
C ASN A 11 -1.71 1.35 -13.77
N LEU A 12 -2.27 1.80 -12.64
CA LEU A 12 -1.58 2.66 -11.68
C LEU A 12 -0.71 1.78 -10.76
N VAL A 13 0.59 2.03 -10.75
CA VAL A 13 1.52 1.39 -9.81
C VAL A 13 1.75 2.33 -8.63
N LEU A 14 1.39 1.89 -7.44
CA LEU A 14 1.57 2.63 -6.19
C LEU A 14 2.55 1.88 -5.28
N SER A 15 3.51 2.61 -4.72
CA SER A 15 4.37 2.09 -3.65
C SER A 15 3.66 2.25 -2.32
N VAL A 16 3.20 1.14 -1.73
CA VAL A 16 2.49 1.15 -0.45
C VAL A 16 3.47 0.83 0.69
N PRO A 17 3.62 1.71 1.69
CA PRO A 17 4.49 1.45 2.82
C PRO A 17 3.90 0.40 3.76
N PHE A 18 4.76 -0.46 4.28
CA PHE A 18 4.44 -1.40 5.35
C PHE A 18 5.66 -1.63 6.24
N ILE A 19 5.40 -2.03 7.47
CA ILE A 19 6.43 -2.28 8.49
C ILE A 19 6.58 -3.79 8.63
N VAL A 20 7.82 -4.27 8.72
CA VAL A 20 8.10 -5.67 9.07
C VAL A 20 8.83 -5.74 10.40
N LYS A 21 8.27 -6.48 11.36
CA LYS A 21 8.82 -6.72 12.70
C LYS A 21 9.32 -8.15 12.79
N LYS A 22 10.53 -8.35 13.29
CA LYS A 22 11.06 -9.68 13.60
C LYS A 22 10.55 -10.13 14.97
N THR A 23 10.04 -11.35 15.05
CA THR A 23 9.64 -12.01 16.31
C THR A 23 10.62 -13.13 16.67
N LYS A 24 10.35 -13.88 17.75
CA LYS A 24 11.19 -15.02 18.17
C LYS A 24 11.27 -16.14 17.11
N LYS A 25 10.22 -16.35 16.32
CA LYS A 25 10.11 -17.49 15.39
C LYS A 25 9.68 -17.11 13.97
N SER A 26 9.31 -15.85 13.73
CA SER A 26 8.70 -15.41 12.49
C SER A 26 8.91 -13.92 12.25
N TYR A 27 8.30 -13.41 11.19
CA TYR A 27 8.22 -12.00 10.84
C TYR A 27 6.75 -11.62 10.71
N ILE A 28 6.35 -10.50 11.29
CA ILE A 28 5.02 -9.91 11.17
C ILE A 28 5.14 -8.71 10.24
N ALA A 29 4.32 -8.64 9.20
CA ALA A 29 4.24 -7.51 8.29
C ALA A 29 2.89 -6.80 8.47
N GLU A 30 2.92 -5.48 8.59
CA GLU A 30 1.76 -4.64 8.90
C GLU A 30 1.71 -3.44 7.93
N CYS A 31 0.62 -3.34 7.17
CA CYS A 31 0.26 -2.13 6.44
C CYS A 31 -0.78 -1.37 7.29
N LEU A 32 -0.35 -0.30 7.94
CA LEU A 32 -1.18 0.44 8.89
C LEU A 32 -2.33 1.16 8.20
N ASP A 33 -2.08 1.78 7.04
CA ASP A 33 -3.07 2.56 6.30
C ASP A 33 -4.26 1.72 5.84
N LEU A 34 -4.02 0.44 5.52
CA LEU A 34 -5.05 -0.50 5.07
C LEU A 34 -5.53 -1.46 6.18
N ASN A 35 -4.98 -1.38 7.38
CA ASN A 35 -5.23 -2.32 8.49
C ASN A 35 -5.06 -3.80 8.08
N ILE A 36 -3.98 -4.10 7.34
CA ILE A 36 -3.67 -5.46 6.88
C ILE A 36 -2.45 -5.97 7.64
N VAL A 37 -2.57 -7.18 8.18
CA VAL A 37 -1.48 -7.85 8.90
C VAL A 37 -1.28 -9.25 8.33
N THR A 38 -0.02 -9.62 8.07
CA THR A 38 0.37 -10.97 7.67
C THR A 38 1.61 -11.43 8.44
N GLN A 39 1.94 -12.72 8.30
CA GLN A 39 3.12 -13.32 8.92
C GLN A 39 3.86 -14.19 7.91
N GLY A 40 5.19 -14.30 8.05
CA GLY A 40 6.03 -15.27 7.34
C GLY A 40 7.12 -15.85 8.25
N ARG A 41 7.64 -17.04 7.93
CA ARG A 41 8.78 -17.65 8.64
C ARG A 41 10.09 -16.93 8.30
N THR A 42 10.17 -16.34 7.11
CA THR A 42 11.31 -15.52 6.67
C THR A 42 10.90 -14.07 6.37
N LEU A 43 11.86 -13.15 6.33
CA LEU A 43 11.62 -11.76 5.93
C LEU A 43 11.05 -11.70 4.49
N LYS A 44 11.56 -12.53 3.59
CA LYS A 44 11.09 -12.63 2.21
C LYS A 44 9.62 -13.05 2.16
N GLU A 45 9.28 -14.14 2.85
CA GLU A 45 7.93 -14.67 2.91
C GLU A 45 6.95 -13.64 3.51
N ALA A 46 7.34 -12.92 4.56
CA ALA A 46 6.48 -11.88 5.13
C ALA A 46 6.22 -10.73 4.14
N LYS A 47 7.22 -10.33 3.34
CA LYS A 47 7.06 -9.33 2.27
C LYS A 47 6.15 -9.82 1.14
N GLU A 48 6.31 -11.07 0.72
CA GLU A 48 5.47 -11.68 -0.33
C GLU A 48 4.02 -11.78 0.16
N ASN A 49 3.82 -12.26 1.39
CA ASN A 49 2.49 -12.42 1.98
C ASN A 49 1.74 -11.09 2.14
N ILE A 50 2.38 -10.04 2.64
CA ILE A 50 1.73 -8.72 2.77
C ILE A 50 1.41 -8.11 1.39
N THR A 51 2.30 -8.27 0.42
CA THR A 51 2.08 -7.76 -0.95
C THR A 51 0.87 -8.44 -1.60
N GLU A 52 0.75 -9.76 -1.47
CA GLU A 52 -0.41 -10.47 -2.00
C GLU A 52 -1.70 -10.11 -1.26
N ALA A 53 -1.65 -9.99 0.07
CA ALA A 53 -2.81 -9.57 0.86
C ALA A 53 -3.32 -8.17 0.45
N ILE A 54 -2.42 -7.21 0.22
CA ILE A 54 -2.77 -5.87 -0.30
C ILE A 54 -3.38 -5.98 -1.70
N ASN A 55 -2.79 -6.76 -2.61
CA ASN A 55 -3.33 -6.96 -3.95
C ASN A 55 -4.75 -7.55 -3.94
N LEU A 56 -4.98 -8.56 -3.10
CA LEU A 56 -6.30 -9.18 -2.93
C LEU A 56 -7.31 -8.19 -2.33
N HIS A 57 -6.89 -7.39 -1.34
CA HIS A 57 -7.71 -6.34 -0.75
C HIS A 57 -8.15 -5.31 -1.80
N MET A 58 -7.23 -4.77 -2.59
CA MET A 58 -7.55 -3.78 -3.63
C MET A 58 -8.45 -4.36 -4.73
N LYS A 59 -8.23 -5.62 -5.13
CA LYS A 59 -9.11 -6.34 -6.06
C LYS A 59 -10.53 -6.48 -5.49
N SER A 60 -10.67 -6.82 -4.22
CA SER A 60 -11.97 -6.92 -3.55
C SER A 60 -12.64 -5.56 -3.42
N ALA A 61 -11.89 -4.51 -3.04
CA ALA A 61 -12.38 -3.15 -2.93
C ALA A 61 -12.94 -2.62 -4.26
N SER A 62 -12.25 -2.92 -5.38
CA SER A 62 -12.73 -2.62 -6.73
C SER A 62 -14.06 -3.30 -7.03
N LYS A 63 -14.18 -4.60 -6.77
CA LYS A 63 -15.42 -5.36 -6.99
C LYS A 63 -16.59 -4.88 -6.12
N LEU A 64 -16.29 -4.38 -4.92
CA LEU A 64 -17.28 -3.87 -3.98
C LEU A 64 -17.62 -2.38 -4.20
N GLY A 65 -16.97 -1.71 -5.17
CA GLY A 65 -17.19 -0.29 -5.44
C GLY A 65 -16.64 0.66 -4.37
N ILE A 66 -15.71 0.20 -3.53
CA ILE A 66 -15.11 0.97 -2.44
C ILE A 66 -13.62 1.29 -2.67
N LEU A 67 -13.10 1.05 -3.89
CA LEU A 67 -11.68 1.25 -4.21
C LEU A 67 -11.20 2.68 -3.92
N ASP A 68 -12.01 3.68 -4.25
CA ASP A 68 -11.61 5.08 -4.02
C ASP A 68 -11.41 5.38 -2.53
N ASN A 69 -12.24 4.80 -1.64
CA ASN A 69 -12.06 4.94 -0.20
C ASN A 69 -10.77 4.30 0.30
N GLU A 70 -10.35 3.17 -0.29
CA GLU A 70 -9.08 2.52 0.05
C GLU A 70 -7.87 3.29 -0.50
N LEU A 71 -8.01 3.89 -1.69
CA LEU A 71 -6.99 4.75 -2.29
C LEU A 71 -6.78 6.04 -1.48
N GLU A 72 -7.85 6.64 -0.96
CA GLU A 72 -7.76 7.83 -0.10
C GLU A 72 -6.96 7.58 1.18
N LYS A 73 -7.08 6.39 1.79
CA LYS A 73 -6.25 6.00 2.95
C LYS A 73 -4.76 5.98 2.63
N LEU A 74 -4.41 5.72 1.38
CA LEU A 74 -3.04 5.73 0.87
C LEU A 74 -2.60 7.12 0.39
N GLY A 75 -3.42 8.17 0.62
CA GLY A 75 -3.15 9.53 0.18
C GLY A 75 -3.41 9.77 -1.31
N VAL A 76 -3.97 8.81 -2.04
CA VAL A 76 -4.31 8.97 -3.47
C VAL A 76 -5.66 9.65 -3.60
N VAL A 77 -5.71 10.74 -4.37
CA VAL A 77 -6.92 11.55 -4.53
C VAL A 77 -7.44 11.44 -5.96
N ARG A 78 -8.74 11.19 -6.12
CA ARG A 78 -9.40 11.29 -7.43
C ARG A 78 -9.85 12.73 -7.67
N LYS A 79 -9.25 13.41 -8.65
CA LYS A 79 -9.71 14.72 -9.14
C LYS A 79 -10.38 14.57 -10.50
N LYS A 80 -11.70 14.76 -10.54
CA LYS A 80 -12.53 14.53 -11.73
C LYS A 80 -12.33 13.10 -12.24
N ASN A 81 -11.63 12.93 -13.36
CA ASN A 81 -11.38 11.65 -14.01
C ASN A 81 -9.91 11.22 -13.94
N LYS A 82 -9.10 11.84 -13.09
CA LYS A 82 -7.67 11.53 -12.93
C LYS A 82 -7.35 11.19 -11.48
N LEU A 83 -6.56 10.14 -11.29
CA LEU A 83 -5.93 9.85 -10.00
C LEU A 83 -4.67 10.69 -9.87
N GLU A 84 -4.53 11.34 -8.72
CA GLU A 84 -3.34 12.09 -8.34
C GLU A 84 -2.71 11.40 -7.13
N ILE A 85 -1.41 11.14 -7.24
CA ILE A 85 -0.58 10.66 -6.14
C ILE A 85 0.26 11.86 -5.71
N PRO A 86 0.00 12.46 -4.54
CA PRO A 86 0.86 13.51 -4.00
C PRO A 86 2.26 12.96 -3.74
N ASP A 87 3.30 13.78 -3.97
CA ASP A 87 4.63 13.44 -3.51
C ASP A 87 4.63 13.33 -1.98
N SER A 88 4.99 12.16 -1.46
CA SER A 88 4.94 11.84 -0.03
C SER A 88 6.20 11.13 0.41
N GLU A 89 6.74 11.53 1.57
CA GLU A 89 7.89 10.88 2.21
C GLU A 89 7.49 10.27 3.56
N ILE A 90 8.00 9.08 3.85
CA ILE A 90 7.80 8.44 5.15
C ILE A 90 8.82 9.01 6.14
N VAL A 91 8.37 9.93 6.99
CA VAL A 91 9.20 10.57 8.01
C VAL A 91 8.94 9.93 9.38
N ARG A 92 10.00 9.58 10.11
CA ARG A 92 9.92 9.14 11.52
C ARG A 92 10.41 10.26 12.43
N ALA A 93 9.52 10.76 13.29
CA ALA A 93 9.87 11.77 14.29
C ALA A 93 10.17 11.14 15.66
N PRO A 94 11.22 11.57 16.38
CA PRO A 94 11.45 11.15 17.75
C PRO A 94 10.43 11.82 18.67
N ILE A 95 9.54 11.03 19.28
CA ILE A 95 8.56 11.51 20.26
C ILE A 95 8.98 11.05 21.65
N ARG A 96 8.99 11.97 22.63
CA ARG A 96 9.24 11.63 24.04
C ARG A 96 7.98 11.01 24.63
N ILE A 97 8.11 9.78 25.13
CA ILE A 97 7.00 9.07 25.78
C ILE A 97 7.22 9.16 27.30
N PRO A 98 6.26 9.68 28.09
CA PRO A 98 6.36 9.62 29.55
C PRO A 98 6.24 8.16 29.99
N ILE A 99 7.22 7.69 30.74
CA ILE A 99 7.22 6.35 31.32
C ILE A 99 6.88 6.54 32.81
N SER A 100 5.79 5.92 33.26
CA SER A 100 5.42 5.83 34.67
C SER A 100 6.24 4.76 35.39
#